data_AF-A0A2E3U4Y0-F1
#
_entry.id   AF-A0A2E3U4Y0-F1
#
_cell.length_a   1.000
_cell.length_b   1.000
_cell.length_c   1.000
_cell.angle_alpha   90.00
_cell.angle_beta   90.00
_cell.angle_gamma   90.00
#
_symmetry.space_group_name_H-M   'P 1'
#
loop_
_entity.id
_entity.type
_entity.pdbx_description
1 polymer ?
#
loop_
_entity_poly.entity_id
_entity_poly.type
_entity_poly.pdbx_seq_one_letter_code
_entity_poly.pdbx_strand_id
1 'polypeptide(L)'
;MIIKPKYRGFICTTTHPTGCLRNVRDQIAVTRQQGVHDEGPKKVLVIGASSGYGLAARITAAFGYQAATVGVFFEKPGTETKPGTAGWYNSWAFEEEAKKAGLYARSINGDAFSHEVREQTIAMIKQDLGDVDLVVYSLASPVRRMPDTGELKRSVLKPIGDVYQSTAIDTNKDQIIHAEVEPASDEEIADTITVMGGEDWELWMQALSQADVLAKGVKTVAFSYIGTEMTWPIYWHGALGKAKEDLDRAASELNARLANNYGGSANVAVLKSVVTQASAAIPVMPLYIALVYKVMKDKGLHEGTIEQLNRLFREQLYRDDGQAFDVDEAGRLRMDDKELREDVQAECKALWQQVNNDNLFQLTDYAGYKHEFLKLFGFERSDVDYDADVATDVDFKA
;
A
#
# COMPACT_ATOMS: atom_id res chain seq x y z
N MET A 1 5.46 -29.25 -1.97
CA MET A 1 5.09 -29.22 -3.39
C MET A 1 5.97 -28.22 -4.14
N ILE A 2 6.29 -28.47 -5.40
CA ILE A 2 6.94 -27.49 -6.28
C ILE A 2 5.89 -26.45 -6.72
N ILE A 3 6.19 -25.16 -6.55
CA ILE A 3 5.27 -24.07 -6.91
C ILE A 3 5.89 -23.26 -8.05
N LYS A 4 5.14 -23.13 -9.16
CA LYS A 4 5.50 -22.30 -10.31
C LYS A 4 4.54 -21.12 -10.44
N PRO A 5 4.98 -19.98 -11.00
CA PRO A 5 4.09 -18.84 -11.23
C PRO A 5 2.97 -19.22 -12.21
N LYS A 6 1.72 -18.96 -11.82
CA LYS A 6 0.53 -19.09 -12.66
C LYS A 6 -0.19 -17.75 -12.69
N TYR A 7 0.03 -16.98 -13.74
CA TYR A 7 -0.54 -15.65 -13.89
C TYR A 7 -1.20 -15.43 -15.24
N ARG A 8 -2.19 -14.53 -15.26
CA ARG A 8 -2.85 -14.03 -16.47
C ARG A 8 -3.03 -12.52 -16.31
N GLY A 9 -2.39 -11.76 -17.17
CA GLY A 9 -2.28 -10.30 -17.07
C GLY A 9 -1.67 -9.91 -15.73
N PHE A 10 -2.42 -9.12 -14.98
CA PHE A 10 -2.05 -8.63 -13.65
C PHE A 10 -2.49 -9.52 -12.48
N ILE A 11 -3.05 -10.71 -12.74
CA ILE A 11 -3.50 -11.64 -11.69
C ILE A 11 -2.55 -12.82 -11.64
N CYS A 12 -1.83 -12.99 -10.53
CA CYS A 12 -1.10 -14.22 -10.21
C CYS A 12 -1.88 -15.04 -9.17
N THR A 13 -2.09 -16.32 -9.46
CA THR A 13 -2.94 -17.24 -8.67
C THR A 13 -2.14 -18.16 -7.74
N THR A 14 -0.81 -18.06 -7.79
CA THR A 14 0.14 -18.86 -7.00
C THR A 14 1.14 -17.92 -6.34
N THR A 15 1.74 -18.38 -5.24
CA THR A 15 2.65 -17.61 -4.40
C THR A 15 3.72 -18.55 -3.86
N HIS A 16 4.95 -18.07 -3.73
CA HIS A 16 6.06 -18.88 -3.25
C HIS A 16 6.45 -18.47 -1.82
N PRO A 17 6.20 -19.31 -0.79
CA PRO A 17 6.42 -18.96 0.62
C PRO A 17 7.86 -18.51 0.92
N THR A 18 8.85 -19.27 0.45
CA THR A 18 10.27 -18.92 0.61
C THR A 18 10.62 -17.61 -0.08
N GLY A 19 9.98 -17.31 -1.21
CA GLY A 19 10.25 -16.08 -1.95
C GLY A 19 9.68 -14.86 -1.23
N CYS A 20 8.45 -14.96 -0.74
CA CYS A 20 7.83 -13.94 0.12
C CYS A 20 8.68 -13.67 1.38
N LEU A 21 9.16 -14.73 2.05
CA LEU A 21 10.07 -14.61 3.19
C LEU A 21 11.33 -13.81 2.84
N ARG A 22 11.95 -14.10 1.70
CA ARG A 22 13.16 -13.40 1.25
C ARG A 22 12.87 -11.94 0.89
N ASN A 23 11.73 -11.65 0.25
CA ASN A 23 11.32 -10.27 -0.02
C ASN A 23 11.13 -9.43 1.25
N VAL A 24 10.54 -10.02 2.30
CA VAL A 24 10.40 -9.34 3.60
C VAL A 24 11.77 -9.09 4.22
N ARG A 25 12.67 -10.07 4.17
CA ARG A 25 14.05 -9.90 4.66
C ARG A 25 14.83 -8.81 3.92
N ASP A 26 14.67 -8.71 2.60
CA ASP A 26 15.31 -7.64 1.82
C ASP A 26 14.82 -6.26 2.26
N GLN A 27 13.50 -6.10 2.46
CA GLN A 27 12.93 -4.85 2.96
C GLN A 27 13.44 -4.52 4.38
N ILE A 28 13.48 -5.49 5.28
CA ILE A 28 14.05 -5.33 6.63
C ILE A 28 15.52 -4.91 6.54
N ALA A 29 16.30 -5.52 5.63
CA ALA A 29 17.71 -5.16 5.43
C ALA A 29 17.86 -3.72 4.94
N VAL A 30 17.04 -3.28 3.98
CA VAL A 30 17.03 -1.89 3.50
C VAL A 30 16.71 -0.91 4.64
N THR A 31 15.71 -1.20 5.48
CA THR A 31 15.40 -0.37 6.65
C THR A 31 16.56 -0.32 7.63
N ARG A 32 17.14 -1.47 8.01
CA ARG A 32 18.27 -1.51 8.96
C ARG A 32 19.52 -0.79 8.45
N GLN A 33 19.76 -0.76 7.14
CA GLN A 33 20.87 -0.03 6.54
C GLN A 33 20.77 1.49 6.78
N GLN A 34 19.57 2.01 7.03
CA GLN A 34 19.37 3.43 7.35
C GLN A 34 19.63 3.77 8.83
N GLY A 35 19.85 2.76 9.67
CA GLY A 35 20.00 2.91 11.12
C GLY A 35 18.70 2.66 11.88
N VAL A 36 18.84 2.48 13.20
CA VAL A 36 17.71 2.37 14.13
C VAL A 36 17.60 3.68 14.88
N HIS A 37 16.39 4.24 14.93
CA HIS A 37 16.08 5.52 15.54
C HIS A 37 15.30 5.31 16.85
N ASP A 38 15.77 5.91 17.93
CA ASP A 38 15.10 5.82 19.24
C ASP A 38 13.95 6.82 19.36
N GLU A 39 13.98 7.92 18.61
CA GLU A 39 12.90 8.90 18.57
C GLU A 39 11.91 8.56 17.45
N GLY A 40 10.72 8.09 17.82
CA GLY A 40 9.71 7.63 16.87
C GLY A 40 8.57 6.86 17.54
N PRO A 41 7.72 6.16 16.75
CA PRO A 41 6.60 5.42 17.28
C PRO A 41 7.10 4.23 18.11
N LYS A 42 6.35 3.88 19.16
CA LYS A 42 6.64 2.74 20.01
C LYS A 42 5.58 1.66 19.91
N LYS A 43 4.33 2.04 19.63
CA LYS A 43 3.19 1.11 19.58
C LYS A 43 2.32 1.44 18.38
N VAL A 44 2.42 0.63 17.33
CA VAL A 44 1.86 0.92 16.02
C VAL A 44 0.77 -0.07 15.65
N LEU A 45 -0.38 0.47 15.25
CA LEU A 45 -1.42 -0.28 14.54
C LEU A 45 -1.30 -0.01 13.04
N VAL A 46 -1.23 -1.07 12.23
CA VAL A 46 -1.27 -0.98 10.76
C VAL A 46 -2.50 -1.71 10.24
N ILE A 47 -3.41 -0.99 9.60
CA ILE A 47 -4.63 -1.53 8.98
C ILE A 47 -4.35 -1.71 7.49
N GLY A 48 -4.33 -2.95 7.01
CA GLY A 48 -3.80 -3.31 5.69
C GLY A 48 -2.31 -3.66 5.71
N ALA A 49 -1.87 -4.49 6.65
CA ALA A 49 -0.45 -4.66 6.99
C ALA A 49 0.32 -5.76 6.21
N SER A 50 -0.33 -6.49 5.30
CA SER A 50 0.21 -7.72 4.71
C SER A 50 1.01 -7.53 3.42
N SER A 51 0.86 -6.40 2.73
CA SER A 51 1.56 -6.15 1.46
C SER A 51 1.74 -4.67 1.17
N GLY A 52 2.52 -4.36 0.12
CA GLY A 52 2.70 -3.01 -0.39
C GLY A 52 3.14 -2.02 0.68
N TYR A 53 2.52 -0.83 0.68
CA TYR A 53 2.87 0.25 1.59
C TYR A 53 2.54 -0.06 3.06
N GLY A 54 1.50 -0.82 3.36
CA GLY A 54 1.17 -1.19 4.74
C GLY A 54 2.20 -2.15 5.34
N LEU A 55 2.65 -3.15 4.58
CA LEU A 55 3.77 -4.01 5.00
C LEU A 55 5.05 -3.19 5.18
N ALA A 56 5.37 -2.30 4.24
CA ALA A 56 6.54 -1.44 4.33
C ALA A 56 6.47 -0.55 5.58
N ALA A 57 5.32 0.07 5.88
CA ALA A 57 5.12 0.86 7.09
C ALA A 57 5.33 0.02 8.37
N ARG A 58 4.83 -1.21 8.39
CA ARG A 58 5.03 -2.14 9.51
C ARG A 58 6.50 -2.51 9.70
N ILE A 59 7.22 -2.76 8.60
CA ILE A 59 8.67 -3.02 8.61
C ILE A 59 9.44 -1.80 9.11
N THR A 60 9.16 -0.61 8.57
CA THR A 60 9.79 0.64 9.00
C THR A 60 9.58 0.88 10.49
N ALA A 61 8.34 0.75 10.99
CA ALA A 61 8.03 0.93 12.41
C ALA A 61 8.80 -0.06 13.31
N ALA A 62 8.76 -1.35 12.98
CA ALA A 62 9.38 -2.38 13.82
C ALA A 62 10.91 -2.36 13.73
N PHE A 63 11.48 -2.34 12.53
CA PHE A 63 12.92 -2.54 12.32
C PHE A 63 13.70 -1.23 12.19
N GLY A 64 13.03 -0.10 11.96
CA GLY A 64 13.63 1.23 11.99
C GLY A 64 13.48 1.93 13.35
N TYR A 65 12.39 1.66 14.09
CA TYR A 65 12.08 2.38 15.35
C TYR A 65 11.87 1.47 16.57
N GLN A 66 12.06 0.15 16.41
CA GLN A 66 11.86 -0.86 17.46
C GLN A 66 10.44 -0.87 18.04
N ALA A 67 9.45 -0.49 17.24
CA ALA A 67 8.06 -0.41 17.69
C ALA A 67 7.43 -1.80 17.84
N ALA A 68 6.57 -1.94 18.85
CA ALA A 68 5.60 -3.02 18.94
C ALA A 68 4.52 -2.83 17.87
N THR A 69 4.19 -3.86 17.10
CA THR A 69 3.24 -3.73 15.98
C THR A 69 2.05 -4.69 16.05
N VAL A 70 0.85 -4.14 15.89
CA VAL A 70 -0.37 -4.90 15.57
C VAL A 70 -0.72 -4.66 14.09
N GLY A 71 -0.92 -5.74 13.34
CA GLY A 71 -1.29 -5.66 11.92
C GLY A 71 -2.66 -6.27 11.66
N VAL A 72 -3.51 -5.57 10.92
CA VAL A 72 -4.80 -6.09 10.44
C VAL A 72 -4.70 -6.32 8.93
N PHE A 73 -5.18 -7.46 8.45
CA PHE A 73 -5.24 -7.76 7.01
C PHE A 73 -6.31 -8.82 6.72
N PHE A 74 -6.60 -9.06 5.44
CA PHE A 74 -7.53 -10.09 5.02
C PHE A 74 -6.90 -10.99 3.95
N GLU A 75 -6.33 -12.11 4.38
CA GLU A 75 -5.49 -12.99 3.59
C GLU A 75 -5.95 -14.45 3.69
N LYS A 76 -5.64 -15.26 2.68
CA LYS A 76 -5.98 -16.69 2.67
C LYS A 76 -4.77 -17.50 3.12
N PRO A 77 -4.89 -18.28 4.21
CA PRO A 77 -3.85 -19.22 4.60
C PRO A 77 -3.57 -20.25 3.51
N GLY A 78 -2.33 -20.71 3.46
CA GLY A 78 -2.00 -21.91 2.69
C GLY A 78 -2.51 -23.16 3.39
N THR A 79 -2.85 -24.18 2.60
CA THR A 79 -3.15 -25.53 3.07
C THR A 79 -2.07 -26.48 2.59
N GLU A 80 -2.06 -27.75 3.03
CA GLU A 80 -1.12 -28.77 2.54
C GLU A 80 -1.10 -28.92 1.00
N THR A 81 -2.18 -28.55 0.32
CA THR A 81 -2.36 -28.77 -1.13
C THR A 81 -2.48 -27.49 -1.95
N LYS A 82 -2.55 -26.32 -1.30
CA LYS A 82 -2.77 -25.05 -1.99
C LYS A 82 -1.99 -23.90 -1.33
N PRO A 83 -1.17 -23.17 -2.08
CA PRO A 83 -0.54 -21.94 -1.58
C PRO A 83 -1.60 -20.90 -1.18
N GLY A 84 -1.31 -20.18 -0.09
CA GLY A 84 -2.07 -19.03 0.39
C GLY A 84 -1.83 -17.78 -0.46
N THR A 85 -2.31 -16.63 -0.01
CA THR A 85 -2.00 -15.36 -0.66
C THR A 85 -0.62 -14.85 -0.25
N ALA A 86 -0.03 -13.95 -1.06
CA ALA A 86 1.31 -13.42 -0.79
C ALA A 86 1.34 -12.70 0.56
N GLY A 87 0.28 -11.95 0.88
CA GLY A 87 0.17 -11.25 2.16
C GLY A 87 0.16 -12.17 3.37
N TRP A 88 -0.39 -13.38 3.28
CA TRP A 88 -0.30 -14.38 4.34
C TRP A 88 1.16 -14.74 4.66
N TYR A 89 1.94 -15.06 3.61
CA TYR A 89 3.35 -15.42 3.77
C TYR A 89 4.24 -14.24 4.16
N ASN A 90 3.91 -13.03 3.70
CA ASN A 90 4.62 -11.81 4.12
C ASN A 90 4.41 -11.54 5.62
N SER A 91 3.18 -11.67 6.12
CA SER A 91 2.87 -11.48 7.53
C SER A 91 3.52 -12.54 8.42
N TRP A 92 3.50 -13.82 8.00
CA TRP A 92 4.25 -14.89 8.66
C TRP A 92 5.75 -14.57 8.71
N ALA A 93 6.34 -14.19 7.58
CA ALA A 93 7.75 -13.84 7.49
C ALA A 93 8.10 -12.64 8.39
N PHE A 94 7.24 -11.62 8.42
CA PHE A 94 7.41 -10.45 9.27
C PHE A 94 7.44 -10.86 10.76
N GLU A 95 6.46 -11.64 11.22
CA GLU A 95 6.41 -12.04 12.63
C GLU A 95 7.55 -12.97 13.04
N GLU A 96 7.98 -13.86 12.14
CA GLU A 96 9.17 -14.70 12.36
C GLU A 96 10.44 -13.86 12.53
N GLU A 97 10.64 -12.83 11.70
CA GLU A 97 11.80 -11.95 11.81
C GLU A 97 11.69 -10.99 13.01
N ALA A 98 10.48 -10.52 13.34
CA ALA A 98 10.24 -9.69 14.52
C ALA A 98 10.52 -10.46 15.82
N LYS A 99 10.03 -11.71 15.92
CA LYS A 99 10.29 -12.61 17.04
C LYS A 99 11.78 -12.88 17.23
N LYS A 100 12.53 -13.12 16.13
CA LYS A 100 13.99 -13.28 16.19
C LYS A 100 14.70 -12.02 16.68
N ALA A 101 14.15 -10.85 16.38
CA ALA A 101 14.65 -9.56 16.85
C ALA A 101 14.17 -9.18 18.27
N GLY A 102 13.34 -10.01 18.92
CA GLY A 102 12.77 -9.69 20.23
C GLY A 102 11.70 -8.59 20.22
N LEU A 103 11.12 -8.30 19.04
CA LEU A 103 10.09 -7.27 18.87
C LEU A 103 8.69 -7.87 19.01
N TYR A 104 7.78 -7.14 19.66
CA TYR A 104 6.38 -7.53 19.69
C TYR A 104 5.75 -7.38 18.30
N ALA A 105 5.16 -8.47 17.82
CA ALA A 105 4.36 -8.49 16.62
C ALA A 105 3.17 -9.43 16.80
N ARG A 106 1.97 -8.92 16.51
CA ARG A 106 0.73 -9.71 16.45
C ARG A 106 -0.11 -9.28 15.27
N SER A 107 -0.88 -10.19 14.73
CA SER A 107 -1.73 -9.94 13.57
C SER A 107 -3.16 -10.37 13.84
N ILE A 108 -4.08 -9.75 13.12
CA ILE A 108 -5.50 -10.11 13.05
C ILE A 108 -5.85 -10.31 11.59
N ASN A 109 -6.25 -11.53 11.23
CA ASN A 109 -6.70 -11.86 9.88
C ASN A 109 -8.23 -11.81 9.77
N GLY A 110 -8.78 -10.74 9.21
CA GLY A 110 -10.22 -10.55 9.06
C GLY A 110 -10.61 -9.32 8.24
N ASP A 111 -11.91 -9.16 7.99
CA ASP A 111 -12.45 -8.00 7.30
C ASP A 111 -12.32 -6.74 8.17
N ALA A 112 -11.35 -5.89 7.84
CA ALA A 112 -11.08 -4.64 8.55
C ALA A 112 -12.25 -3.65 8.53
N PHE A 113 -13.23 -3.82 7.63
CA PHE A 113 -14.45 -3.01 7.61
C PHE A 113 -15.48 -3.44 8.68
N SER A 114 -15.31 -4.60 9.30
CA SER A 114 -16.25 -5.16 10.27
C SER A 114 -16.07 -4.61 11.68
N HIS A 115 -17.17 -4.52 12.43
CA HIS A 115 -17.13 -4.19 13.87
C HIS A 115 -16.32 -5.22 14.65
N GLU A 116 -16.48 -6.51 14.32
CA GLU A 116 -15.78 -7.63 14.96
C GLU A 116 -14.26 -7.46 14.93
N VAL A 117 -13.68 -7.15 13.77
CA VAL A 117 -12.21 -6.99 13.66
C VAL A 117 -11.73 -5.74 14.40
N ARG A 118 -12.52 -4.67 14.45
CA ARG A 118 -12.20 -3.48 15.29
C ARG A 118 -12.19 -3.85 16.77
N GLU A 119 -13.21 -4.58 17.23
CA GLU A 119 -13.32 -5.03 18.63
C GLU A 119 -12.15 -5.97 19.02
N GLN A 120 -11.82 -6.94 18.16
CA GLN A 120 -10.67 -7.84 18.37
C GLN A 120 -9.36 -7.05 18.45
N THR A 121 -9.18 -6.05 17.59
CA THR A 121 -7.99 -5.19 17.57
C THR A 121 -7.89 -4.37 18.85
N ILE A 122 -9.00 -3.76 19.29
CA ILE A 122 -9.08 -3.02 20.55
C ILE A 122 -8.73 -3.92 21.74
N ALA A 123 -9.30 -5.12 21.79
CA ALA A 123 -9.03 -6.08 22.87
C ALA A 123 -7.55 -6.45 22.93
N MET A 124 -6.93 -6.74 21.78
CA MET A 124 -5.51 -7.06 21.68
C MET A 124 -4.64 -5.87 22.13
N ILE A 125 -4.94 -4.65 21.68
CA ILE A 125 -4.20 -3.45 22.08
C ILE A 125 -4.30 -3.26 23.60
N LYS A 126 -5.50 -3.36 24.19
CA LYS A 126 -5.69 -3.22 25.65
C LYS A 126 -4.89 -4.25 26.43
N GLN A 127 -4.91 -5.49 25.96
CA GLN A 127 -4.26 -6.59 26.66
C GLN A 127 -2.73 -6.48 26.63
N ASP A 128 -2.17 -6.17 25.46
CA ASP A 128 -0.75 -6.36 25.23
C ASP A 128 0.04 -5.04 25.20
N LEU A 129 -0.58 -3.94 24.76
CA LEU A 129 0.07 -2.65 24.49
C LEU A 129 -0.43 -1.48 25.35
N GLY A 130 -1.63 -1.59 25.91
CA GLY A 130 -2.37 -0.52 26.59
C GLY A 130 -2.99 0.48 25.62
N ASP A 131 -2.16 1.12 24.80
CA ASP A 131 -2.53 2.12 23.79
C ASP A 131 -1.59 2.04 22.56
N VAL A 132 -1.90 2.81 21.51
CA VAL A 132 -1.07 2.99 20.32
C VAL A 132 -0.77 4.47 20.05
N ASP A 133 0.43 4.76 19.56
CA ASP A 133 0.93 6.11 19.25
C ASP A 133 1.01 6.40 17.75
N LEU A 134 0.84 5.38 16.90
CA LEU A 134 0.69 5.54 15.45
C LEU A 134 -0.37 4.58 14.91
N VAL A 135 -1.29 5.11 14.09
CA VAL A 135 -2.25 4.32 13.31
C VAL A 135 -2.05 4.56 11.82
N VAL A 136 -1.63 3.54 11.09
CA VAL A 136 -1.48 3.58 9.63
C VAL A 136 -2.69 2.93 8.97
N TYR A 137 -3.41 3.70 8.16
CA TYR A 137 -4.55 3.23 7.37
C TYR A 137 -4.13 3.03 5.91
N SER A 138 -3.86 1.77 5.55
CA SER A 138 -3.31 1.34 4.26
C SER A 138 -4.19 0.27 3.59
N LEU A 139 -5.52 0.40 3.71
CA LEU A 139 -6.44 -0.51 3.03
C LEU A 139 -6.56 -0.19 1.54
N ALA A 140 -6.41 -1.23 0.72
CA ALA A 140 -6.74 -1.21 -0.69
C ALA A 140 -7.67 -2.40 -0.97
N SER A 141 -8.98 -2.14 -0.98
CA SER A 141 -9.98 -3.16 -1.26
C SER A 141 -10.92 -2.69 -2.38
N PRO A 142 -11.22 -3.54 -3.38
CA PRO A 142 -12.24 -3.21 -4.37
C PRO A 142 -13.67 -3.34 -3.81
N VAL A 143 -13.82 -3.82 -2.58
CA VAL A 143 -15.11 -4.12 -1.96
C VAL A 143 -15.12 -3.72 -0.50
N ARG A 144 -16.22 -3.13 -0.04
CA ARG A 144 -16.52 -2.93 1.38
C ARG A 144 -17.82 -3.65 1.70
N ARG A 145 -17.79 -4.51 2.71
CA ARG A 145 -19.02 -5.00 3.34
C ARG A 145 -19.41 -3.98 4.40
N MET A 146 -20.58 -3.37 4.25
CA MET A 146 -21.07 -2.38 5.20
C MET A 146 -21.28 -3.06 6.56
N PRO A 147 -20.69 -2.53 7.64
CA PRO A 147 -20.68 -3.21 8.93
C PRO A 147 -22.06 -3.37 9.57
N ASP A 148 -22.99 -2.43 9.32
CA ASP A 148 -24.32 -2.44 9.94
C ASP A 148 -25.37 -3.19 9.10
N THR A 149 -25.28 -3.12 7.78
CA THR A 149 -26.30 -3.67 6.86
C THR A 149 -25.87 -4.97 6.20
N GLY A 150 -24.57 -5.26 6.16
CA GLY A 150 -24.00 -6.39 5.43
C GLY A 150 -23.98 -6.23 3.90
N GLU A 151 -24.47 -5.10 3.38
CA GLU A 151 -24.47 -4.76 1.94
C GLU A 151 -23.03 -4.75 1.40
N LEU A 152 -22.84 -5.24 0.17
CA LEU A 152 -21.54 -5.22 -0.50
C LEU A 152 -21.48 -4.05 -1.48
N LYS A 153 -20.65 -3.07 -1.16
CA LYS A 153 -20.32 -1.91 -2.02
C LYS A 153 -19.04 -2.19 -2.79
N ARG A 154 -18.95 -1.74 -4.04
CA ARG A 154 -17.80 -2.01 -4.92
C ARG A 154 -17.27 -0.72 -5.53
N SER A 155 -15.97 -0.50 -5.44
CA SER A 155 -15.34 0.61 -6.13
C SER A 155 -15.11 0.30 -7.61
N VAL A 156 -15.09 1.34 -8.42
CA VAL A 156 -14.77 1.26 -9.85
C VAL A 156 -13.57 2.14 -10.20
N LEU A 157 -12.89 1.77 -11.28
CA LEU A 157 -11.76 2.49 -11.86
C LEU A 157 -12.21 3.14 -13.17
N LYS A 158 -13.10 4.13 -13.09
CA LYS A 158 -13.75 4.77 -14.23
C LYS A 158 -13.61 6.30 -14.18
N PRO A 159 -13.50 6.98 -15.34
CA PRO A 159 -13.57 8.44 -15.42
C PRO A 159 -14.97 8.94 -15.03
N ILE A 160 -15.11 10.25 -14.84
CA ILE A 160 -16.41 10.92 -14.67
C ILE A 160 -16.63 11.80 -15.90
N GLY A 161 -17.84 11.75 -16.47
CA GLY A 161 -18.20 12.52 -17.66
C GLY A 161 -17.92 11.76 -18.95
N ASP A 162 -16.77 12.00 -19.57
CA ASP A 162 -16.45 11.48 -20.91
C ASP A 162 -15.70 10.14 -20.87
N VAL A 163 -15.75 9.40 -21.98
CA VAL A 163 -14.97 8.17 -22.19
C VAL A 163 -13.47 8.50 -22.16
N TYR A 164 -12.71 7.75 -21.38
CA TYR A 164 -11.26 7.87 -21.35
C TYR A 164 -10.62 6.90 -22.35
N GLN A 165 -9.79 7.43 -23.24
CA GLN A 165 -8.99 6.66 -24.18
C GLN A 165 -7.50 6.86 -23.88
N SER A 166 -6.75 5.77 -23.81
CA SER A 166 -5.31 5.85 -23.54
C SER A 166 -4.53 4.68 -24.10
N THR A 167 -3.24 4.92 -24.31
CA THR A 167 -2.26 3.87 -24.61
C THR A 167 -2.01 3.05 -23.34
N ALA A 168 -2.00 1.73 -23.45
CA ALA A 168 -1.76 0.82 -22.34
C ALA A 168 -0.88 -0.37 -22.78
N ILE A 169 -0.48 -1.22 -21.84
CA ILE A 169 0.21 -2.49 -22.13
C ILE A 169 -0.75 -3.65 -21.87
N ASP A 170 -0.95 -4.51 -22.88
CA ASP A 170 -1.47 -5.87 -22.64
C ASP A 170 -0.34 -6.73 -22.09
N THR A 171 -0.33 -6.92 -20.77
CA THR A 171 0.72 -7.65 -20.06
C THR A 171 0.73 -9.16 -20.35
N ASN A 172 -0.27 -9.70 -21.05
CA ASN A 172 -0.23 -11.07 -21.55
C ASN A 172 0.55 -11.21 -22.85
N LYS A 173 0.53 -10.16 -23.68
CA LYS A 173 1.10 -10.16 -25.03
C LYS A 173 2.38 -9.33 -25.15
N ASP A 174 2.73 -8.61 -24.09
CA ASP A 174 3.84 -7.65 -24.07
C ASP A 174 3.73 -6.62 -25.21
N GLN A 175 2.51 -6.10 -25.42
CA GLN A 175 2.18 -5.21 -26.55
C GLN A 175 1.46 -3.96 -26.10
N ILE A 176 1.73 -2.86 -26.79
CA ILE A 176 0.97 -1.62 -26.72
C ILE A 176 -0.42 -1.84 -27.34
N ILE A 177 -1.43 -1.43 -26.59
CA ILE A 177 -2.83 -1.46 -27.00
C ILE A 177 -3.48 -0.09 -26.74
N HIS A 178 -4.65 0.13 -27.33
CA HIS A 178 -5.55 1.20 -26.95
C HIS A 178 -6.59 0.64 -25.98
N ALA A 179 -6.73 1.30 -24.83
CA ALA A 179 -7.75 1.00 -23.83
C ALA A 179 -8.78 2.12 -23.81
N GLU A 180 -10.05 1.73 -23.73
CA GLU A 180 -11.18 2.64 -23.53
C GLU A 180 -11.85 2.30 -22.21
N VAL A 181 -12.20 3.32 -21.43
CA VAL A 181 -12.88 3.18 -20.14
C VAL A 181 -14.11 4.08 -20.13
N GLU A 182 -15.28 3.45 -20.03
CA GLU A 182 -16.56 4.13 -19.92
C GLU A 182 -16.68 4.90 -18.60
N PRO A 183 -17.39 6.06 -18.60
CA PRO A 183 -17.60 6.84 -17.40
C PRO A 183 -18.39 6.09 -16.32
N ALA A 184 -18.14 6.45 -15.06
CA ALA A 184 -18.86 5.95 -13.91
C ALA A 184 -20.30 6.52 -13.87
N SER A 185 -21.27 5.70 -13.46
CA SER A 185 -22.58 6.21 -13.04
C SER A 185 -22.50 6.91 -11.68
N ASP A 186 -23.52 7.70 -11.33
CA ASP A 186 -23.61 8.35 -10.02
C ASP A 186 -23.57 7.34 -8.85
N GLU A 187 -24.19 6.17 -9.03
CA GLU A 187 -24.14 5.07 -8.05
C GLU A 187 -22.72 4.49 -7.93
N GLU A 188 -22.02 4.27 -9.05
CA GLU A 188 -20.64 3.78 -9.04
C GLU A 188 -19.67 4.78 -8.38
N ILE A 189 -19.92 6.09 -8.53
CA ILE A 189 -19.15 7.15 -7.86
C ILE A 189 -19.41 7.09 -6.35
N ALA A 190 -20.68 7.05 -5.93
CA ALA A 190 -21.06 6.97 -4.53
C ALA A 190 -20.48 5.73 -3.84
N ASP A 191 -20.63 4.56 -4.45
CA ASP A 191 -20.07 3.30 -3.96
C ASP A 191 -18.54 3.35 -3.88
N THR A 192 -17.87 4.00 -4.84
CA THR A 192 -16.41 4.19 -4.81
C THR A 192 -15.98 5.07 -3.65
N ILE A 193 -16.70 6.15 -3.35
CA ILE A 193 -16.48 6.99 -2.17
C ILE A 193 -16.68 6.16 -0.90
N THR A 194 -17.77 5.40 -0.79
CA THR A 194 -18.04 4.54 0.38
C THR A 194 -16.94 3.50 0.62
N VAL A 195 -16.35 2.93 -0.44
CA VAL A 195 -15.32 1.89 -0.31
C VAL A 195 -13.93 2.46 -0.05
N MET A 196 -13.54 3.52 -0.77
CA MET A 196 -12.14 4.00 -0.83
C MET A 196 -11.93 5.39 -0.20
N GLY A 197 -13.01 6.00 0.31
CA GLY A 197 -13.00 7.26 1.04
C GLY A 197 -12.51 7.12 2.48
N GLY A 198 -12.80 8.15 3.27
CA GLY A 198 -12.30 8.28 4.64
C GLY A 198 -13.22 7.71 5.72
N GLU A 199 -14.46 7.35 5.39
CA GLU A 199 -15.47 6.93 6.39
C GLU A 199 -14.98 5.79 7.29
N ASP A 200 -14.38 4.74 6.71
CA ASP A 200 -13.90 3.60 7.50
C ASP A 200 -12.71 3.97 8.40
N TRP A 201 -11.82 4.84 7.92
CA TRP A 201 -10.72 5.36 8.72
C TRP A 201 -11.25 6.17 9.92
N GLU A 202 -12.31 6.96 9.73
CA GLU A 202 -12.98 7.66 10.82
C GLU A 202 -13.61 6.68 11.83
N LEU A 203 -14.24 5.60 11.36
CA LEU A 203 -14.80 4.56 12.23
C LEU A 203 -13.71 3.87 13.06
N TRP A 204 -12.56 3.56 12.47
CA TRP A 204 -11.42 3.01 13.20
C TRP A 204 -10.93 3.96 14.29
N MET A 205 -10.65 5.21 13.94
CA MET A 205 -10.16 6.19 14.91
C MET A 205 -11.18 6.49 16.01
N GLN A 206 -12.47 6.51 15.67
CA GLN A 206 -13.55 6.66 16.64
C GLN A 206 -13.61 5.48 17.61
N ALA A 207 -13.57 4.24 17.11
CA ALA A 207 -13.63 3.05 17.95
C ALA A 207 -12.42 2.95 18.90
N LEU A 208 -11.22 3.25 18.39
CA LEU A 208 -9.99 3.28 19.20
C LEU A 208 -10.04 4.38 20.29
N SER A 209 -10.54 5.57 19.93
CA SER A 209 -10.72 6.68 20.86
C SER A 209 -11.73 6.36 21.97
N GLN A 210 -12.91 5.83 21.61
CA GLN A 210 -13.95 5.44 22.56
C GLN A 210 -13.50 4.33 23.51
N ALA A 211 -12.60 3.47 23.05
CA ALA A 211 -12.02 2.40 23.86
C ALA A 211 -10.86 2.86 24.75
N ASP A 212 -10.42 4.12 24.66
CA ASP A 212 -9.28 4.69 25.39
C ASP A 212 -7.96 3.96 25.12
N VAL A 213 -7.71 3.62 23.84
CA VAL A 213 -6.47 2.94 23.40
C VAL A 213 -5.61 3.80 22.48
N LEU A 214 -5.83 5.11 22.46
CA LEU A 214 -5.00 6.07 21.73
C LEU A 214 -4.10 6.84 22.69
N ALA A 215 -2.80 6.87 22.41
CA ALA A 215 -1.83 7.59 23.21
C ALA A 215 -1.96 9.11 23.07
N LYS A 216 -1.43 9.86 24.04
CA LYS A 216 -1.18 11.30 23.86
C LYS A 216 -0.17 11.50 22.73
N GLY A 217 -0.42 12.49 21.87
CA GLY A 217 0.39 12.77 20.70
C GLY A 217 0.21 11.77 19.56
N VAL A 218 -0.83 10.92 19.61
CA VAL A 218 -1.05 9.90 18.56
C VAL A 218 -1.08 10.52 17.16
N LYS A 219 -0.38 9.88 16.24
CA LYS A 219 -0.42 10.23 14.82
C LYS A 219 -1.27 9.21 14.08
N THR A 220 -2.01 9.63 13.07
CA THR A 220 -2.60 8.71 12.10
C THR A 220 -2.36 9.18 10.69
N VAL A 221 -2.06 8.23 9.80
CA VAL A 221 -1.82 8.52 8.38
C VAL A 221 -2.61 7.57 7.50
N ALA A 222 -3.28 8.11 6.48
CA ALA A 222 -3.90 7.33 5.43
C ALA A 222 -3.16 7.51 4.10
N PHE A 223 -3.03 6.44 3.32
CA PHE A 223 -2.31 6.49 2.05
C PHE A 223 -3.21 6.86 0.87
N SER A 224 -2.71 7.76 0.03
CA SER A 224 -3.37 8.21 -1.20
C SER A 224 -2.38 8.27 -2.36
N TYR A 225 -2.90 8.53 -3.55
CA TYR A 225 -2.15 8.76 -4.78
C TYR A 225 -2.90 9.83 -5.58
N ILE A 226 -2.16 10.82 -6.09
CA ILE A 226 -2.69 11.85 -6.99
C ILE A 226 -2.25 11.53 -8.42
N GLY A 227 -0.96 11.28 -8.59
CA GLY A 227 -0.37 10.90 -9.87
C GLY A 227 -0.20 12.05 -10.85
N THR A 228 0.14 11.67 -12.07
CA THR A 228 0.42 12.58 -13.19
C THR A 228 -0.82 12.92 -14.01
N GLU A 229 -0.77 14.03 -14.75
CA GLU A 229 -1.75 14.43 -15.77
C GLU A 229 -2.17 13.28 -16.69
N MET A 230 -1.23 12.40 -17.03
CA MET A 230 -1.47 11.26 -17.93
C MET A 230 -2.44 10.24 -17.34
N THR A 231 -2.57 10.22 -16.01
CA THR A 231 -3.42 9.30 -15.23
C THR A 231 -4.62 10.00 -14.59
N TRP A 232 -4.67 11.34 -14.59
CA TRP A 232 -5.73 12.10 -13.92
C TRP A 232 -7.14 11.69 -14.35
N PRO A 233 -7.48 11.50 -15.65
CA PRO A 233 -8.85 11.19 -16.03
C PRO A 233 -9.44 9.94 -15.36
N ILE A 234 -8.62 8.92 -15.07
CA ILE A 234 -9.08 7.70 -14.41
C ILE A 234 -8.82 7.67 -12.90
N TYR A 235 -7.85 8.47 -12.42
CA TYR A 235 -7.47 8.50 -11.02
C TYR A 235 -8.02 9.76 -10.35
N TRP A 236 -7.34 10.89 -10.46
CA TRP A 236 -7.68 12.12 -9.72
C TRP A 236 -9.00 12.78 -10.12
N HIS A 237 -9.40 12.71 -11.39
CA HIS A 237 -10.67 13.24 -11.90
C HIS A 237 -11.74 12.15 -12.14
N GLY A 238 -11.42 10.89 -11.86
CA GLY A 238 -12.34 9.77 -11.92
C GLY A 238 -13.09 9.52 -10.62
N ALA A 239 -13.81 8.40 -10.54
CA ALA A 239 -14.53 7.98 -9.33
C ALA A 239 -13.59 7.82 -8.11
N LEU A 240 -12.36 7.32 -8.32
CA LEU A 240 -11.35 7.22 -7.25
C LEU A 240 -10.95 8.61 -6.72
N GLY A 241 -10.88 9.61 -7.57
CA GLY A 241 -10.57 10.99 -7.19
C GLY A 241 -11.57 11.53 -6.18
N LYS A 242 -12.86 11.25 -6.38
CA LYS A 242 -13.91 11.59 -5.42
C LYS A 242 -13.77 10.87 -4.08
N ALA A 243 -13.34 9.62 -4.09
CA ALA A 243 -12.99 8.92 -2.85
C ALA A 243 -11.77 9.57 -2.15
N LYS A 244 -10.77 10.06 -2.91
CA LYS A 244 -9.62 10.74 -2.33
C LYS A 244 -9.93 12.14 -1.81
N GLU A 245 -10.86 12.86 -2.43
CA GLU A 245 -11.43 14.10 -1.89
C GLU A 245 -12.13 13.84 -0.55
N ASP A 246 -12.90 12.74 -0.41
CA ASP A 246 -13.50 12.35 0.87
C ASP A 246 -12.45 11.92 1.92
N LEU A 247 -11.34 11.31 1.50
CA LEU A 247 -10.22 11.00 2.38
C LEU A 247 -9.56 12.28 2.93
N ASP A 248 -9.43 13.33 2.11
CA ASP A 248 -8.94 14.65 2.53
C ASP A 248 -9.90 15.31 3.54
N ARG A 249 -11.24 15.18 3.32
CA ARG A 249 -12.25 15.61 4.31
C ARG A 249 -12.05 14.90 5.66
N ALA A 250 -11.97 13.57 5.64
CA ALA A 250 -11.79 12.77 6.85
C ALA A 250 -10.49 13.12 7.58
N ALA A 251 -9.39 13.33 6.85
CA ALA A 251 -8.12 13.74 7.45
C ALA A 251 -8.25 15.06 8.20
N SER A 252 -8.91 16.07 7.62
CA SER A 252 -9.15 17.37 8.26
C SER A 252 -9.94 17.22 9.56
N GLU A 253 -11.03 16.45 9.53
CA GLU A 253 -11.88 16.21 10.68
C GLU A 253 -11.16 15.43 11.80
N LEU A 254 -10.46 14.36 11.44
CA LEU A 254 -9.64 13.58 12.36
C LEU A 254 -8.52 14.43 12.96
N ASN A 255 -7.86 15.27 12.17
CA ASN A 255 -6.77 16.11 12.64
C ASN A 255 -7.26 17.09 13.71
N ALA A 256 -8.40 17.75 13.47
CA ALA A 256 -9.00 18.65 14.46
C ALA A 256 -9.39 17.92 15.75
N ARG A 257 -10.01 16.73 15.64
CA ARG A 257 -10.42 15.92 16.80
C ARG A 257 -9.21 15.44 17.61
N LEU A 258 -8.17 14.93 16.96
CA LEU A 258 -6.98 14.40 17.62
C LEU A 258 -6.11 15.51 18.23
N ALA A 259 -5.99 16.66 17.57
CA ALA A 259 -5.28 17.81 18.13
C ALA A 259 -5.91 18.25 19.45
N ASN A 260 -7.25 18.35 19.51
CA ASN A 260 -7.96 18.78 20.72
C ASN A 260 -7.92 17.75 21.85
N ASN A 261 -8.08 16.47 21.53
CA ASN A 261 -8.27 15.43 22.56
C ASN A 261 -6.95 14.79 23.01
N TYR A 262 -5.96 14.70 22.12
CA TYR A 262 -4.71 13.97 22.36
C TYR A 262 -3.46 14.82 22.12
N GLY A 263 -3.57 16.02 21.54
CA GLY A 263 -2.40 16.72 20.98
C GLY A 263 -1.79 15.95 19.79
N GLY A 264 -2.61 15.13 19.12
CA GLY A 264 -2.23 14.28 18.01
C GLY A 264 -2.45 14.93 16.65
N SER A 265 -2.28 14.16 15.58
CA SER A 265 -2.48 14.63 14.20
C SER A 265 -3.02 13.54 13.27
N ALA A 266 -3.70 13.97 12.20
CA ALA A 266 -4.11 13.10 11.10
C ALA A 266 -3.71 13.71 9.76
N ASN A 267 -3.12 12.90 8.87
CA ASN A 267 -2.67 13.37 7.57
C ASN A 267 -2.95 12.33 6.48
N VAL A 268 -3.22 12.80 5.26
CA VAL A 268 -3.07 11.95 4.07
C VAL A 268 -1.60 12.01 3.64
N ALA A 269 -0.98 10.85 3.41
CA ALA A 269 0.30 10.78 2.73
C ALA A 269 0.07 10.40 1.26
N VAL A 270 0.43 11.30 0.35
CA VAL A 270 0.39 11.07 -1.09
C VAL A 270 1.68 10.37 -1.49
N LEU A 271 1.54 9.11 -1.87
CA LEU A 271 2.65 8.22 -2.17
C LEU A 271 2.89 8.14 -3.68
N LYS A 272 4.06 7.65 -4.08
CA LYS A 272 4.43 7.52 -5.49
C LYS A 272 3.77 6.29 -6.14
N SER A 273 3.89 6.20 -7.45
CA SER A 273 3.54 5.01 -8.23
C SER A 273 4.48 3.85 -7.94
N VAL A 274 3.92 2.70 -7.59
CA VAL A 274 4.66 1.45 -7.36
C VAL A 274 3.93 0.26 -7.95
N VAL A 275 4.66 -0.81 -8.26
CA VAL A 275 4.06 -2.09 -8.65
C VAL A 275 3.45 -2.74 -7.42
N THR A 276 2.12 -2.88 -7.42
CA THR A 276 1.34 -3.61 -6.42
C THR A 276 0.25 -4.39 -7.13
N GLN A 277 -0.41 -5.32 -6.44
CA GLN A 277 -1.57 -6.00 -7.01
C GLN A 277 -2.69 -5.02 -7.39
N ALA A 278 -2.88 -3.97 -6.59
CA ALA A 278 -3.90 -2.94 -6.83
C ALA A 278 -3.54 -2.05 -8.04
N SER A 279 -2.30 -1.55 -8.13
CA SER A 279 -1.90 -0.67 -9.24
C SER A 279 -1.83 -1.41 -10.58
N ALA A 280 -1.46 -2.71 -10.58
CA ALA A 280 -1.40 -3.51 -11.79
C ALA A 280 -2.79 -3.75 -12.43
N ALA A 281 -3.88 -3.62 -11.66
CA ALA A 281 -5.25 -3.74 -12.15
C ALA A 281 -5.75 -2.50 -12.91
N ILE A 282 -5.05 -1.36 -12.81
CA ILE A 282 -5.44 -0.11 -13.47
C ILE A 282 -4.83 -0.12 -14.89
N PRO A 283 -5.62 -0.11 -15.98
CA PRO A 283 -5.13 -0.41 -17.33
C PRO A 283 -3.92 0.42 -17.83
N VAL A 284 -3.88 1.71 -17.50
CA VAL A 284 -2.81 2.63 -17.95
C VAL A 284 -1.53 2.54 -17.09
N MET A 285 -1.66 2.03 -15.85
CA MET A 285 -0.59 2.11 -14.86
C MET A 285 0.64 1.25 -15.20
N PRO A 286 0.53 0.03 -15.78
CA PRO A 286 1.70 -0.73 -16.19
C PRO A 286 2.63 0.04 -17.13
N LEU A 287 2.07 0.77 -18.10
CA LEU A 287 2.85 1.58 -19.04
C LEU A 287 3.51 2.77 -18.33
N TYR A 288 2.73 3.48 -17.50
CA TYR A 288 3.25 4.63 -16.77
C TYR A 288 4.34 4.24 -15.78
N ILE A 289 4.12 3.17 -15.02
CA ILE A 289 5.11 2.66 -14.07
C ILE A 289 6.39 2.24 -14.80
N ALA A 290 6.30 1.52 -15.92
CA ALA A 290 7.48 1.12 -16.69
C ALA A 290 8.27 2.34 -17.20
N LEU A 291 7.59 3.40 -17.65
CA LEU A 291 8.23 4.64 -18.09
C LEU A 291 8.88 5.40 -16.94
N VAL A 292 8.11 5.69 -15.89
CA VAL A 292 8.60 6.49 -14.76
C VAL A 292 9.69 5.75 -13.98
N TYR A 293 9.66 4.41 -13.95
CA TYR A 293 10.76 3.61 -13.38
C TYR A 293 12.05 3.82 -14.15
N LYS A 294 12.01 3.76 -15.49
CA LYS A 294 13.19 4.04 -16.32
C LYS A 294 13.75 5.43 -16.02
N VAL A 295 12.90 6.45 -16.13
CA VAL A 295 13.30 7.86 -15.96
C VAL A 295 13.85 8.11 -14.55
N MET A 296 13.17 7.62 -13.51
CA MET A 296 13.63 7.79 -12.13
C MET A 296 14.89 6.98 -11.83
N LYS A 297 15.08 5.79 -12.42
CA LYS A 297 16.32 5.00 -12.26
C LYS A 297 17.51 5.70 -12.91
N ASP A 298 17.33 6.20 -14.13
CA ASP A 298 18.38 6.94 -14.87
C ASP A 298 18.82 8.21 -14.11
N LYS A 299 17.91 8.80 -13.32
CA LYS A 299 18.17 9.98 -12.46
C LYS A 299 18.56 9.65 -11.01
N GLY A 300 18.60 8.37 -10.61
CA GLY A 300 18.90 7.95 -9.24
C GLY A 300 17.83 8.34 -8.20
N LEU A 301 16.58 8.49 -8.62
CA LEU A 301 15.43 8.92 -7.78
C LEU A 301 14.46 7.79 -7.44
N HIS A 302 14.61 6.62 -8.08
CA HIS A 302 13.66 5.52 -7.96
C HIS A 302 13.57 4.99 -6.52
N GLU A 303 12.33 4.84 -6.04
CA GLU A 303 11.99 4.27 -4.74
C GLU A 303 10.93 3.17 -4.93
N GLY A 304 11.10 2.06 -4.22
CA GLY A 304 10.06 1.07 -3.98
C GLY A 304 9.23 1.44 -2.75
N THR A 305 8.42 0.49 -2.25
CA THR A 305 7.57 0.73 -1.07
C THR A 305 8.40 0.95 0.18
N ILE A 306 9.50 0.21 0.37
CA ILE A 306 10.26 0.28 1.61
C ILE A 306 11.12 1.56 1.71
N GLU A 307 11.76 1.97 0.61
CA GLU A 307 12.53 3.22 0.57
C GLU A 307 11.64 4.41 0.85
N GLN A 308 10.45 4.43 0.24
CA GLN A 308 9.50 5.51 0.43
C GLN A 308 8.94 5.57 1.86
N LEU A 309 8.65 4.43 2.49
CA LEU A 309 8.13 4.42 3.86
C LEU A 309 9.19 4.75 4.90
N ASN A 310 10.44 4.31 4.70
CA ASN A 310 11.54 4.78 5.52
C ASN A 310 11.69 6.32 5.40
N ARG A 311 11.58 6.86 4.19
CA ARG A 311 11.60 8.31 3.95
C ARG A 311 10.42 9.02 4.61
N LEU A 312 9.20 8.50 4.50
CA LEU A 312 8.00 9.09 5.11
C LEU A 312 8.16 9.20 6.62
N PHE A 313 8.68 8.15 7.28
CA PHE A 313 8.85 8.18 8.73
C PHE A 313 9.91 9.21 9.12
N ARG A 314 11.07 9.19 8.47
CA ARG A 314 12.24 10.00 8.83
C ARG A 314 12.15 11.47 8.42
N GLU A 315 11.49 11.78 7.31
CA GLU A 315 11.42 13.14 6.76
C GLU A 315 10.06 13.80 6.97
N GLN A 316 9.06 13.06 7.47
CA GLN A 316 7.73 13.61 7.76
C GLN A 316 7.22 13.24 9.15
N LEU A 317 6.89 11.98 9.42
CA LEU A 317 6.15 11.63 10.64
C LEU A 317 6.95 11.87 11.93
N TYR A 318 8.26 11.61 11.87
CA TYR A 318 9.24 11.67 12.97
C TYR A 318 10.52 12.32 12.46
N ARG A 319 10.40 13.57 12.01
CA ARG A 319 11.48 14.29 11.34
C ARG A 319 12.77 14.31 12.14
N ASP A 320 13.86 13.83 11.53
CA ASP A 320 15.20 13.88 12.13
C ASP A 320 15.67 15.32 12.44
N ASP A 321 15.18 16.30 11.68
CA ASP A 321 15.53 17.71 11.85
C ASP A 321 14.67 18.46 12.89
N GLY A 322 13.71 17.76 13.51
CA GLY A 322 12.80 18.31 14.52
C GLY A 322 11.82 19.37 14.00
N GLN A 323 11.73 19.58 12.68
CA GLN A 323 10.80 20.55 12.10
C GLN A 323 9.35 20.03 12.15
N ALA A 324 8.41 20.95 11.91
CA ALA A 324 7.02 20.58 11.66
C ALA A 324 6.90 19.77 10.36
N PHE A 325 5.76 19.09 10.18
CA PHE A 325 5.45 18.39 8.93
C PHE A 325 5.53 19.34 7.73
N ASP A 326 6.12 18.86 6.64
CA ASP A 326 6.14 19.57 5.38
C ASP A 326 4.93 19.08 4.56
N VAL A 327 3.88 19.88 4.59
CA VAL A 327 2.57 19.57 4.03
C VAL A 327 2.21 20.52 2.90
N ASP A 328 1.42 20.04 1.95
CA ASP A 328 0.81 20.90 0.93
C ASP A 328 -0.36 21.73 1.48
N GLU A 329 -0.98 22.56 0.62
CA GLU A 329 -2.10 23.45 0.98
C GLU A 329 -3.32 22.72 1.57
N ALA A 330 -3.48 21.43 1.29
CA ALA A 330 -4.56 20.60 1.84
C ALA A 330 -4.12 19.81 3.09
N GLY A 331 -2.91 20.05 3.61
CA GLY A 331 -2.38 19.37 4.80
C GLY A 331 -1.81 17.97 4.52
N ARG A 332 -1.50 17.65 3.26
CA ARG A 332 -1.04 16.32 2.84
C ARG A 332 0.48 16.21 2.87
N LEU A 333 0.99 15.06 3.33
CA LEU A 333 2.41 14.72 3.26
C LEU A 333 2.75 14.25 1.84
N ARG A 334 3.73 14.87 1.18
CA ARG A 334 4.04 14.62 -0.23
C ARG A 334 5.29 13.75 -0.38
N MET A 335 5.08 12.46 -0.65
CA MET A 335 6.13 11.49 -0.94
C MET A 335 6.23 11.16 -2.45
N ASP A 336 5.31 11.72 -3.24
CA ASP A 336 5.31 11.72 -4.70
C ASP A 336 6.16 12.86 -5.30
N ASP A 337 6.78 13.69 -4.45
CA ASP A 337 7.66 14.80 -4.78
C ASP A 337 8.73 14.45 -5.83
N LYS A 338 9.44 13.33 -5.67
CA LYS A 338 10.46 12.88 -6.63
C LYS A 338 9.88 12.46 -7.97
N GLU A 339 8.68 11.87 -7.95
CA GLU A 339 7.99 11.43 -9.17
C GLU A 339 7.42 12.61 -9.94
N LEU A 340 6.86 13.61 -9.25
CA LEU A 340 6.19 14.76 -9.84
C LEU A 340 7.13 15.92 -10.19
N ARG A 341 8.45 15.75 -10.04
CA ARG A 341 9.43 16.69 -10.56
C ARG A 341 9.20 16.97 -12.05
N GLU A 342 9.28 18.24 -12.44
CA GLU A 342 9.04 18.69 -13.82
C GLU A 342 9.90 17.93 -14.84
N ASP A 343 11.19 17.73 -14.54
CA ASP A 343 12.11 17.03 -15.44
C ASP A 343 11.82 15.53 -15.57
N VAL A 344 11.19 14.91 -14.58
CA VAL A 344 10.72 13.52 -14.64
C VAL A 344 9.46 13.43 -15.48
N GLN A 345 8.48 14.31 -15.22
CA GLN A 345 7.19 14.30 -15.89
C GLN A 345 7.30 14.67 -17.37
N ALA A 346 8.12 15.65 -17.72
CA ALA A 346 8.37 16.05 -19.11
C ALA A 346 8.98 14.90 -19.92
N GLU A 347 9.93 14.16 -19.34
CA GLU A 347 10.58 13.02 -19.99
C GLU A 347 9.61 11.84 -20.16
N CYS A 348 8.82 11.51 -19.13
CA CYS A 348 7.75 10.52 -19.23
C CYS A 348 6.73 10.86 -20.33
N LYS A 349 6.30 12.11 -20.43
CA LYS A 349 5.35 12.56 -21.46
C LYS A 349 5.94 12.44 -22.87
N ALA A 350 7.21 12.79 -23.05
CA ALA A 350 7.90 12.67 -24.33
C ALA A 350 8.07 11.20 -24.75
N LEU A 351 8.42 10.32 -23.82
CA LEU A 351 8.55 8.88 -24.10
C LEU A 351 7.20 8.21 -24.34
N TRP A 352 6.15 8.62 -23.64
CA TRP A 352 4.79 8.11 -23.82
C TRP A 352 4.26 8.31 -25.25
N GLN A 353 4.60 9.42 -25.89
CA GLN A 353 4.21 9.70 -27.28
C GLN A 353 4.97 8.86 -28.31
N GLN A 354 6.10 8.25 -27.93
CA GLN A 354 6.98 7.50 -28.83
C GLN A 354 6.87 5.98 -28.67
N VAL A 355 6.37 5.52 -27.52
CA VAL A 355 6.29 4.09 -27.19
C VAL A 355 5.33 3.35 -28.13
N ASN A 356 5.80 2.22 -28.66
CA ASN A 356 5.06 1.32 -29.53
C ASN A 356 5.56 -0.12 -29.33
N ASN A 357 5.02 -1.07 -30.11
CA ASN A 357 5.36 -2.49 -29.98
C ASN A 357 6.83 -2.80 -30.26
N ASP A 358 7.49 -2.05 -31.14
CA ASP A 358 8.87 -2.34 -31.58
C ASP A 358 9.91 -1.84 -30.56
N ASN A 359 9.55 -0.85 -29.75
CA ASN A 359 10.47 -0.16 -28.85
C ASN A 359 10.09 -0.22 -27.36
N LEU A 360 9.04 -0.95 -26.97
CA LEU A 360 8.54 -1.04 -25.60
C LEU A 360 9.65 -1.32 -24.56
N PHE A 361 10.45 -2.36 -24.79
CA PHE A 361 11.53 -2.74 -23.87
C PHE A 361 12.76 -1.81 -23.93
N GLN A 362 12.84 -0.94 -24.93
CA GLN A 362 13.95 0.01 -25.11
C GLN A 362 13.64 1.36 -24.46
N LEU A 363 12.40 1.85 -24.64
CA LEU A 363 11.96 3.16 -24.15
C LEU A 363 11.38 3.10 -22.73
N THR A 364 11.14 1.91 -22.19
CA THR A 364 10.56 1.72 -20.86
C THR A 364 11.33 0.66 -20.08
N ASP A 365 11.20 0.66 -18.76
CA ASP A 365 11.68 -0.42 -17.89
C ASP A 365 10.61 -1.52 -17.72
N TYR A 366 10.05 -2.00 -18.83
CA TYR A 366 8.99 -3.01 -18.79
C TYR A 366 9.48 -4.36 -18.26
N ALA A 367 10.75 -4.71 -18.52
CA ALA A 367 11.38 -5.88 -17.92
C ALA A 367 11.44 -5.77 -16.38
N GLY A 368 11.87 -4.62 -15.85
CA GLY A 368 11.86 -4.33 -14.42
C GLY A 368 10.45 -4.37 -13.83
N TYR A 369 9.45 -3.81 -14.53
CA TYR A 369 8.05 -3.91 -14.11
C TYR A 369 7.59 -5.38 -13.94
N LYS A 370 7.86 -6.25 -14.92
CA LYS A 370 7.49 -7.67 -14.85
C LYS A 370 8.21 -8.41 -13.72
N HIS A 371 9.49 -8.11 -13.53
CA HIS A 371 10.28 -8.64 -12.42
C HIS A 371 9.67 -8.24 -11.07
N GLU A 372 9.40 -6.95 -10.85
CA GLU A 372 8.78 -6.46 -9.61
C GLU A 372 7.38 -7.07 -9.40
N PHE A 373 6.58 -7.22 -10.46
CA PHE A 373 5.26 -7.85 -10.37
C PHE A 373 5.34 -9.31 -9.90
N LEU A 374 6.22 -10.13 -10.49
CA LEU A 374 6.38 -11.53 -10.09
C LEU A 374 7.02 -11.65 -8.70
N LYS A 375 7.93 -10.73 -8.36
CA LYS A 375 8.51 -10.61 -7.02
C LYS A 375 7.44 -10.40 -5.95
N LEU A 376 6.34 -9.68 -6.21
CA LEU A 376 5.22 -9.55 -5.25
C LEU A 376 4.68 -10.90 -4.75
N PHE A 377 4.76 -11.94 -5.57
CA PHE A 377 4.28 -13.29 -5.28
C PHE A 377 5.41 -14.26 -4.91
N GLY A 378 6.63 -13.74 -4.67
CA GLY A 378 7.79 -14.52 -4.28
C GLY A 378 8.52 -15.21 -5.44
N PHE A 379 8.28 -14.83 -6.69
CA PHE A 379 8.96 -15.39 -7.87
C PHE A 379 10.10 -14.48 -8.38
N GLU A 380 10.82 -14.94 -9.41
CA GLU A 380 11.91 -14.21 -10.09
C GLU A 380 13.10 -13.83 -9.21
N ARG A 381 13.31 -14.53 -8.09
CA ARG A 381 14.50 -14.33 -7.25
C ARG A 381 15.63 -15.28 -7.62
N SER A 382 16.86 -14.77 -7.66
CA SER A 382 18.04 -15.60 -7.94
C SER A 382 18.51 -16.44 -6.74
N ASP A 383 18.06 -16.12 -5.53
CA ASP A 383 18.46 -16.76 -4.27
C ASP A 383 17.43 -17.79 -3.74
N VAL A 384 16.48 -18.20 -4.58
CA VAL A 384 15.45 -19.19 -4.27
C VAL A 384 15.51 -20.33 -5.28
N ASP A 385 15.61 -21.56 -4.76
CA ASP A 385 15.46 -22.78 -5.57
C ASP A 385 13.96 -23.03 -5.81
N TYR A 386 13.49 -22.71 -7.01
CA TYR A 386 12.09 -22.90 -7.43
C TYR A 386 11.79 -24.33 -7.91
N ASP A 387 12.78 -25.23 -7.93
CA ASP A 387 12.58 -26.65 -8.23
C ASP A 387 12.51 -27.51 -6.96
N ALA A 388 12.78 -26.92 -5.79
CA ALA A 388 12.62 -27.57 -4.51
C ALA A 388 11.15 -27.69 -4.07
N ASP A 389 10.85 -28.76 -3.35
CA ASP A 389 9.59 -28.88 -2.61
C ASP A 389 9.54 -27.88 -1.46
N VAL A 390 8.43 -27.14 -1.37
CA VAL A 390 8.16 -26.23 -0.25
C VAL A 390 6.81 -26.57 0.41
N ALA A 391 6.75 -26.40 1.73
CA ALA A 391 5.50 -26.47 2.48
C ALA A 391 4.65 -25.23 2.19
N THR A 392 3.37 -25.43 1.89
CA THR A 392 2.42 -24.35 1.59
C THR A 392 1.68 -23.89 2.83
N ASP A 393 1.49 -24.76 3.80
CA ASP A 393 1.10 -24.42 5.17
C ASP A 393 2.33 -23.93 5.95
N VAL A 394 2.17 -22.80 6.64
CA VAL A 394 3.18 -22.22 7.53
C VAL A 394 2.60 -22.14 8.93
N ASP A 395 3.43 -22.33 9.95
CA ASP A 395 3.00 -22.17 11.35
C ASP A 395 2.84 -20.68 11.66
N PHE A 396 1.66 -20.16 11.38
CA PHE A 396 1.29 -18.77 11.60
C PHE A 396 -0.13 -18.68 12.14
N LYS A 397 -0.29 -18.01 13.28
CA LYS A 397 -1.58 -17.75 13.92
C LYS A 397 -1.79 -16.25 13.95
N ALA A 398 -2.77 -15.81 13.18
CA ALA A 398 -3.21 -14.44 13.04
C ALA A 398 -4.72 -14.37 13.24
#